data_AF-W9WFS8-F1
#
_entry.id   AF-W9WFS8-F1
#
_cell.length_a   1.000
_cell.length_b   1.000
_cell.length_c   1.000
_cell.angle_alpha   90.00
_cell.angle_beta   90.00
_cell.angle_gamma   90.00
#
_symmetry.space_group_name_H-M   'P 1'
#
loop_
_entity.id
_entity.type
_entity.pdbx_description
1 polymer ?
#
loop_
_entity_poly.entity_id
_entity_poly.type
_entity_poly.pdbx_seq_one_letter_code
_entity_poly.pdbx_strand_id
1 'polypeptide(L)'
;MACPNLEALTGFYCFYNHTFDRLTHALSTRKQLRLHAWIIAENDDVTARGQTQLPPGLLNDDQSYQFALYHDRWKQLETLLLCSPGGLGVIEHELFIRILYSLPALKNLCVSSFDTDDFHDMTLLSLPPWVTSLRLEECLGVTDTGLTRWAASPNAAQIERLSLLHQNITGLLTISKVFASLGRLAKFTIVQSDVVPSLPKEMRQVVVQPLLASKSLQFLHWDISPPKGGDTDNSVVERGPTTPNMHLALSVSHGGFPHLRRLRAPRDTSPLGILQSVRRVSFKSLPAIEEVELFVCGSSESSKD
;
A
#
# COMPACT_ATOMS: atom_id res chain seq x y z
N MET A 1 15.85 26.89 20.60
CA MET A 1 15.35 25.85 19.66
C MET A 1 14.53 26.54 18.57
N ALA A 2 14.94 26.45 17.30
CA ALA A 2 14.51 27.40 16.27
C ALA A 2 13.05 27.29 15.75
N CYS A 3 12.33 26.18 15.92
CA CYS A 3 10.94 26.07 15.44
C CYS A 3 10.07 25.16 16.33
N PRO A 4 9.53 25.63 17.47
CA PRO A 4 8.75 24.77 18.39
C PRO A 4 7.42 24.27 17.79
N ASN A 5 6.86 25.03 16.83
CA ASN A 5 5.56 24.76 16.20
C ASN A 5 5.70 24.10 14.81
N LEU A 6 6.84 23.47 14.52
CA LEU A 6 7.05 22.81 13.23
C LEU A 6 6.07 21.65 13.07
N GLU A 7 5.18 21.72 12.07
CA GLU A 7 4.18 20.69 11.76
C GLU A 7 4.67 19.66 10.73
N ALA A 8 5.54 20.06 9.81
CA ALA A 8 6.09 19.16 8.80
C ALA A 8 7.43 19.68 8.29
N LEU A 9 8.29 18.75 7.86
CA LEU A 9 9.43 19.04 6.99
C LEU A 9 9.16 18.36 5.65
N THR A 10 9.07 19.14 4.58
CA THR A 10 8.73 18.65 3.22
C THR A 10 9.79 19.11 2.22
N GLY A 11 9.90 18.38 1.10
CA GLY A 11 10.85 18.71 0.02
C GLY A 11 12.30 18.25 0.28
N PHE A 12 12.58 17.67 1.45
CA PHE A 12 13.88 17.09 1.78
C PHE A 12 13.69 15.86 2.65
N TYR A 13 14.26 14.73 2.22
CA TYR A 13 14.15 13.43 2.88
C TYR A 13 15.56 12.86 3.11
N CYS A 14 15.95 12.70 4.37
CA CYS A 14 17.21 12.05 4.72
C CYS A 14 17.03 10.54 4.79
N PHE A 15 18.06 9.84 4.33
CA PHE A 15 18.23 8.43 4.62
C PHE A 15 18.59 8.25 6.11
N TYR A 16 17.91 7.33 6.77
CA TYR A 16 18.18 6.92 8.15
C TYR A 16 18.68 5.48 8.15
N ASN A 17 19.91 5.29 8.60
CA ASN A 17 20.61 4.01 8.66
C ASN A 17 20.86 3.57 10.10
N HIS A 18 19.94 3.85 11.04
CA HIS A 18 20.11 3.53 12.46
C HIS A 18 21.33 4.18 13.14
N THR A 19 21.81 5.29 12.60
CA THR A 19 22.84 6.11 13.25
C THR A 19 22.28 7.45 13.69
N PHE A 20 22.97 8.10 14.61
CA PHE A 20 22.58 9.43 15.08
C PHE A 20 22.76 10.47 13.97
N ASP A 21 21.68 11.18 13.65
CA ASP A 21 21.70 12.36 12.82
C ASP A 21 21.09 13.57 13.54
N ARG A 22 21.69 14.75 13.33
CA ARG A 22 21.27 15.99 14.00
C ARG A 22 19.87 16.42 13.57
N LEU A 23 19.51 16.23 12.30
CA LEU A 23 18.19 16.59 11.81
C LEU A 23 17.14 15.64 12.37
N THR A 24 17.39 14.33 12.34
CA THR A 24 16.53 13.31 12.96
C THR A 24 16.26 13.61 14.43
N HIS A 25 17.31 13.89 15.21
CA HIS A 25 17.16 14.29 16.61
C HIS A 25 16.42 15.64 16.75
N ALA A 26 16.67 16.62 15.88
CA ALA A 26 15.94 17.88 15.92
C ALA A 26 14.44 17.71 15.65
N LEU A 27 14.04 16.77 14.79
CA LEU A 27 12.64 16.44 14.47
C LEU A 27 11.96 15.64 15.58
N SER A 28 12.66 14.70 16.22
CA SER A 28 12.12 13.93 17.36
C SER A 28 11.73 14.81 18.55
N THR A 29 12.37 15.98 18.70
CA THR A 29 12.02 16.94 19.76
C THR A 29 10.77 17.78 19.48
N ARG A 30 10.21 17.74 18.26
CA ARG A 30 9.06 18.56 17.84
C ARG A 30 7.74 17.91 18.25
N LYS A 31 7.02 18.57 19.18
CA LYS A 31 5.73 18.07 19.71
C LYS A 31 4.54 18.35 18.80
N GLN A 32 4.66 19.32 17.89
CA GLN A 32 3.60 19.73 16.96
C GLN A 32 3.74 19.06 15.58
N LEU A 33 4.65 18.09 15.43
CA LEU A 33 4.85 17.41 14.16
C LEU A 33 3.60 16.61 13.80
N ARG A 34 3.05 16.87 12.60
CA ARG A 34 1.85 16.24 12.03
C ARG A 34 2.15 15.33 10.85
N LEU A 35 3.24 15.58 10.15
CA LEU A 35 3.70 14.76 9.02
C LEU A 35 5.18 14.45 9.15
N HIS A 36 5.53 13.19 8.96
CA HIS A 36 6.91 12.74 8.88
C HIS A 36 7.07 11.59 7.89
N ALA A 37 8.26 11.50 7.29
CA ALA A 37 8.64 10.46 6.37
C ALA A 37 10.03 9.94 6.74
N TRP A 38 10.11 8.64 6.94
CA TRP A 38 11.35 7.90 7.13
C TRP A 38 11.72 7.18 5.84
N ILE A 39 12.94 7.43 5.38
CA ILE A 39 13.58 6.65 4.33
C ILE A 39 14.64 5.80 5.03
N ILE A 40 14.34 4.54 5.30
CA ILE A 40 15.25 3.63 5.99
C ILE A 40 16.25 3.11 4.97
N ALA A 41 17.52 3.34 5.22
CA ALA A 41 18.62 2.87 4.38
C ALA A 41 19.29 1.65 4.98
N GLU A 42 20.05 0.96 4.15
CA GLU A 42 20.99 -0.07 4.56
C GLU A 42 21.97 0.46 5.62
N ASN A 43 22.38 -0.42 6.52
CA ASN A 43 23.41 -0.17 7.51
C ASN A 43 24.43 -1.32 7.47
N ASP A 44 25.71 -1.00 7.28
CA ASP A 44 26.79 -1.99 7.13
C ASP A 44 26.87 -2.97 8.31
N ASP A 45 26.64 -2.49 9.54
CA ASP A 45 26.67 -3.34 10.74
C ASP A 45 25.47 -4.30 10.78
N VAL A 46 24.30 -3.84 10.32
CA VAL A 46 23.08 -4.65 10.20
C VAL A 46 23.27 -5.71 9.11
N THR A 47 23.80 -5.33 7.95
CA THR A 47 24.11 -6.24 6.84
C THR A 47 25.14 -7.29 7.26
N ALA A 48 26.21 -6.88 7.97
CA ALA A 48 27.22 -7.81 8.49
C ALA A 48 26.61 -8.81 9.49
N ARG A 49 25.71 -8.36 10.37
CA ARG A 49 24.99 -9.27 11.29
C ARG A 49 24.08 -10.23 10.54
N GLY A 50 23.40 -9.78 9.49
CA GLY A 50 22.56 -10.62 8.62
C GLY A 50 23.30 -11.78 7.94
N GLN A 51 24.64 -11.70 7.83
CA GLN A 51 25.46 -12.83 7.35
C GLN A 51 25.63 -13.95 8.39
N THR A 52 25.40 -13.65 9.66
CA THR A 52 25.67 -14.56 10.79
C THR A 52 24.42 -14.93 11.59
N GLN A 53 23.36 -14.12 11.50
CA GLN A 53 22.13 -14.25 12.26
C GLN A 53 20.92 -14.05 11.34
N LEU A 54 19.86 -14.81 11.59
CA LEU A 54 18.57 -14.64 10.93
C LEU A 54 17.71 -13.60 11.68
N PRO A 55 16.88 -12.81 10.99
CA PRO A 55 15.85 -12.00 11.64
C PRO A 55 14.91 -12.84 12.52
N PRO A 56 14.40 -12.31 13.65
CA PRO A 56 14.67 -10.98 14.22
C PRO A 56 16.01 -10.88 14.99
N GLY A 57 16.42 -9.65 15.32
CA GLY A 57 17.63 -9.36 16.09
C GLY A 57 18.83 -8.89 15.24
N LEU A 58 18.59 -8.40 14.03
CA LEU A 58 19.57 -7.68 13.24
C LEU A 58 19.81 -6.27 13.79
N LEU A 59 18.79 -5.65 14.40
CA LEU A 59 18.94 -4.42 15.16
C LEU A 59 19.42 -4.74 16.57
N ASN A 60 20.45 -4.03 17.04
CA ASN A 60 20.86 -4.12 18.43
C ASN A 60 19.91 -3.33 19.35
N ASP A 61 20.00 -3.57 20.66
CA ASP A 61 19.10 -2.93 21.64
C ASP A 61 19.15 -1.39 21.60
N ASP A 62 20.33 -0.81 21.35
CA ASP A 62 20.51 0.65 21.26
C ASP A 62 19.82 1.22 20.01
N GLN A 63 20.00 0.59 18.85
CA GLN A 63 19.34 0.98 17.60
C GLN A 63 17.82 0.93 17.72
N SER A 64 17.30 -0.18 18.26
CA SER A 64 15.86 -0.36 18.49
C SER A 64 15.31 0.65 19.50
N TYR A 65 16.03 0.88 20.61
CA TYR A 65 15.65 1.85 21.63
C TYR A 65 15.64 3.28 21.08
N GLN A 66 16.71 3.68 20.39
CA GLN A 66 16.87 5.01 19.84
C GLN A 66 15.79 5.32 18.80
N PHE A 67 15.51 4.37 17.90
CA PHE A 67 14.47 4.54 16.89
C PHE A 67 13.07 4.67 17.53
N ALA A 68 12.76 3.87 18.55
CA ALA A 68 11.53 4.03 19.32
C ALA A 68 11.46 5.39 20.04
N LEU A 69 12.58 5.86 20.60
CA LEU A 69 12.66 7.14 21.32
C LEU A 69 12.36 8.34 20.40
N TYR A 70 12.73 8.27 19.11
CA TYR A 70 12.45 9.35 18.18
C TYR A 70 10.96 9.63 17.99
N HIS A 71 10.10 8.64 18.24
CA HIS A 71 8.65 8.74 18.07
C HIS A 71 7.91 9.16 19.34
N ASP A 72 8.56 9.13 20.51
CA ASP A 72 7.90 9.27 21.82
C ASP A 72 7.09 10.59 21.95
N ARG A 73 7.60 11.68 21.37
CA ARG A 73 6.98 13.02 21.50
C ARG A 73 5.98 13.36 20.40
N TRP A 74 5.79 12.49 19.42
CA TRP A 74 4.97 12.75 18.23
C TRP A 74 3.48 12.47 18.47
N LYS A 75 2.92 13.09 19.51
CA LYS A 75 1.51 12.87 19.90
C LYS A 75 0.50 13.51 18.95
N GLN A 76 0.94 14.42 18.08
CA GLN A 76 0.12 15.10 17.07
C GLN A 76 0.36 14.57 15.65
N LEU A 77 1.16 13.51 15.48
CA LEU A 77 1.52 13.00 14.16
C LEU A 77 0.32 12.30 13.52
N GLU A 78 -0.18 12.88 12.43
CA GLU A 78 -1.34 12.38 11.69
C GLU A 78 -0.94 11.56 10.47
N THR A 79 0.24 11.81 9.90
CA THR A 79 0.72 11.15 8.68
C THR A 79 2.14 10.65 8.88
N LEU A 80 2.32 9.34 8.69
CA LEU A 80 3.62 8.68 8.73
C LEU A 80 3.85 7.94 7.42
N LEU A 81 4.99 8.20 6.79
CA LEU A 81 5.52 7.40 5.70
C LEU A 81 6.78 6.66 6.19
N LEU A 82 6.81 5.35 5.94
CA LEU A 82 7.95 4.48 6.16
C LEU A 82 8.28 3.84 4.81
N CYS A 83 9.49 4.03 4.33
CA CYS A 83 9.95 3.48 3.06
C CYS A 83 11.36 2.91 3.23
N SER A 84 11.60 1.75 2.64
CA SER A 84 12.92 1.12 2.55
C SER A 84 13.29 0.95 1.07
N PRO A 85 13.87 1.97 0.41
CA PRO A 85 14.18 1.88 -1.02
C PRO A 85 15.08 0.67 -1.32
N GLY A 86 14.62 -0.21 -2.22
CA GLY A 86 15.32 -1.44 -2.56
C GLY A 86 15.21 -2.57 -1.52
N GLY A 87 14.45 -2.38 -0.43
CA GLY A 87 14.25 -3.39 0.61
C GLY A 87 15.48 -3.71 1.46
N LEU A 88 16.41 -2.77 1.57
CA LEU A 88 17.69 -2.97 2.28
C LEU A 88 17.70 -2.40 3.71
N GLY A 89 16.78 -1.47 4.01
CA GLY A 89 16.60 -0.91 5.34
C GLY A 89 15.73 -1.80 6.22
N VAL A 90 16.17 -2.05 7.46
CA VAL A 90 15.54 -2.96 8.44
C VAL A 90 14.83 -2.17 9.53
N ILE A 91 13.65 -2.60 10.00
CA ILE A 91 13.00 -2.09 11.22
C ILE A 91 12.65 -3.22 12.20
N GLU A 92 12.40 -4.42 11.69
CA GLU A 92 11.82 -5.57 12.37
C GLU A 92 10.35 -5.37 12.79
N HIS A 93 9.56 -6.42 12.59
CA HIS A 93 8.12 -6.45 12.85
C HIS A 93 7.69 -5.86 14.21
N GLU A 94 8.34 -6.27 15.30
CA GLU A 94 7.94 -5.87 16.66
C GLU A 94 8.15 -4.37 16.91
N LEU A 95 9.27 -3.83 16.45
CA LEU A 95 9.58 -2.41 16.56
C LEU A 95 8.62 -1.59 15.69
N PHE A 96 8.28 -2.09 14.50
CA PHE A 96 7.27 -1.49 13.63
C PHE A 96 5.94 -1.29 14.37
N ILE A 97 5.43 -2.35 15.02
CA ILE A 97 4.21 -2.29 15.83
C ILE A 97 4.35 -1.28 16.97
N ARG A 98 5.44 -1.40 17.75
CA ARG A 98 5.69 -0.53 18.91
C ARG A 98 5.66 0.94 18.54
N ILE A 99 6.24 1.31 17.40
CA ILE A 99 6.25 2.68 16.90
C ILE A 99 4.84 3.14 16.54
N LEU A 100 4.09 2.34 15.79
CA LEU A 100 2.74 2.71 15.37
C LEU A 100 1.80 2.92 16.58
N TYR A 101 1.91 2.10 17.62
CA TYR A 101 1.13 2.27 18.85
C TYR A 101 1.57 3.48 19.70
N SER A 102 2.78 4.00 19.50
CA SER A 102 3.24 5.22 20.17
C SER A 102 2.61 6.51 19.63
N LEU A 103 1.89 6.43 18.50
CA LEU A 103 1.36 7.53 17.70
C LEU A 103 -0.18 7.60 17.75
N PRO A 104 -0.78 8.19 18.81
CA PRO A 104 -2.22 8.16 19.03
C PRO A 104 -3.04 8.99 18.03
N ALA A 105 -2.42 9.94 17.32
CA ALA A 105 -3.09 10.80 16.34
C ALA A 105 -2.97 10.26 14.89
N LEU A 106 -2.30 9.12 14.67
CA LEU A 106 -1.95 8.63 13.34
C LEU A 106 -3.20 8.25 12.53
N LYS A 107 -3.46 8.96 11.43
CA LYS A 107 -4.60 8.71 10.53
C LYS A 107 -4.18 8.09 9.22
N ASN A 108 -3.01 8.50 8.70
CA ASN A 108 -2.50 8.11 7.39
C ASN A 108 -1.17 7.38 7.55
N LEU A 109 -1.15 6.10 7.16
CA LEU A 109 0.04 5.27 7.16
C LEU A 109 0.39 4.88 5.72
N CYS A 110 1.64 5.15 5.34
CA CYS A 110 2.23 4.67 4.10
C CYS A 110 3.43 3.79 4.43
N VAL A 111 3.43 2.55 3.91
CA VAL A 111 4.52 1.60 4.05
C VAL A 111 4.94 1.18 2.64
N SER A 112 6.24 1.28 2.35
CA SER A 112 6.78 0.97 1.02
C SER A 112 8.05 0.14 1.07
N SER A 113 8.11 -0.89 0.23
CA SER A 113 9.33 -1.60 -0.17
C SER A 113 10.08 -2.27 0.98
N PHE A 114 9.40 -2.60 2.09
CA PHE A 114 9.96 -3.43 3.16
C PHE A 114 9.90 -4.92 2.81
N ASP A 115 10.86 -5.67 3.30
CA ASP A 115 10.93 -7.12 3.08
C ASP A 115 9.88 -7.89 3.91
N THR A 116 9.92 -9.22 3.78
CA THR A 116 8.97 -10.13 4.44
C THR A 116 9.23 -10.28 5.94
N ASP A 117 10.40 -9.92 6.44
CA ASP A 117 10.78 -10.03 7.84
C ASP A 117 10.38 -8.76 8.63
N ASP A 118 10.37 -7.61 7.95
CA ASP A 118 9.96 -6.32 8.49
C ASP A 118 8.44 -6.10 8.48
N PHE A 119 7.80 -6.28 7.31
CA PHE A 119 6.39 -5.98 7.13
C PHE A 119 5.62 -7.11 6.44
N HIS A 120 4.89 -7.87 7.25
CA HIS A 120 4.15 -9.05 6.82
C HIS A 120 2.73 -9.10 7.37
N ASP A 121 2.02 -10.20 7.08
CA ASP A 121 0.63 -10.42 7.50
C ASP A 121 0.36 -10.14 8.98
N MET A 122 1.29 -10.47 9.88
CA MET A 122 1.13 -10.19 11.31
C MET A 122 1.29 -8.70 11.61
N THR A 123 2.20 -8.00 10.92
CA THR A 123 2.35 -6.54 11.07
C THR A 123 1.07 -5.85 10.64
N LEU A 124 0.51 -6.29 9.50
CA LEU A 124 -0.74 -5.79 8.97
C LEU A 124 -1.92 -6.04 9.95
N LEU A 125 -2.03 -7.25 10.50
CA LEU A 125 -3.07 -7.57 11.48
C LEU A 125 -2.96 -6.74 12.77
N SER A 126 -1.74 -6.37 13.16
CA SER A 126 -1.43 -5.58 14.35
C SER A 126 -1.45 -4.08 14.11
N LEU A 127 -1.92 -3.58 12.97
CA LEU A 127 -2.03 -2.14 12.76
C LEU A 127 -2.98 -1.49 13.78
N PRO A 128 -2.70 -0.25 14.24
CA PRO A 128 -3.59 0.44 15.16
C PRO A 128 -4.98 0.69 14.55
N PRO A 129 -6.07 0.46 15.31
CA PRO A 129 -7.45 0.54 14.81
C PRO A 129 -7.92 1.95 14.45
N TRP A 130 -7.17 2.99 14.84
CA TRP A 130 -7.50 4.39 14.56
C TRP A 130 -6.97 4.89 13.20
N VAL A 131 -6.18 4.08 12.49
CA VAL A 131 -5.73 4.40 11.13
C VAL A 131 -6.94 4.38 10.17
N THR A 132 -7.07 5.43 9.36
CA THR A 132 -8.20 5.61 8.41
C THR A 132 -7.75 5.54 6.95
N SER A 133 -6.47 5.78 6.69
CA SER A 133 -5.87 5.71 5.36
C SER A 133 -4.63 4.83 5.40
N LEU A 134 -4.63 3.75 4.61
CA LEU A 134 -3.50 2.85 4.46
C LEU A 134 -3.04 2.81 3.00
N ARG A 135 -1.75 3.04 2.78
CA ARG A 135 -1.07 2.79 1.51
C ARG A 135 0.01 1.74 1.74
N LEU A 136 -0.06 0.67 0.96
CA LEU A 136 0.96 -0.37 0.90
C LEU A 136 1.55 -0.38 -0.51
N GLU A 137 2.86 -0.36 -0.60
CA GLU A 137 3.61 -0.37 -1.85
C GLU A 137 4.75 -1.38 -1.79
N GLU A 138 4.81 -2.34 -2.70
CA GLU A 138 5.86 -3.37 -2.74
C GLU A 138 6.13 -4.08 -1.39
N CYS A 139 5.09 -4.34 -0.58
CA CYS A 139 5.21 -5.00 0.72
C CYS A 139 5.00 -6.50 0.54
N LEU A 140 6.02 -7.22 0.08
CA LEU A 140 5.89 -8.62 -0.37
C LEU A 140 5.54 -9.61 0.75
N GLY A 141 5.76 -9.23 2.02
CA GLY A 141 5.30 -10.00 3.18
C GLY A 141 3.79 -10.01 3.39
N VAL A 142 3.04 -9.13 2.71
CA VAL A 142 1.59 -9.06 2.79
C VAL A 142 0.97 -9.95 1.73
N THR A 143 0.32 -11.02 2.16
CA THR A 143 -0.30 -12.02 1.28
C THR A 143 -1.78 -11.73 1.03
N ASP A 144 -2.34 -12.34 -0.02
CA ASP A 144 -3.79 -12.40 -0.25
C ASP A 144 -4.56 -12.85 1.02
N THR A 145 -4.01 -13.83 1.74
CA THR A 145 -4.65 -14.35 2.96
C THR A 145 -4.57 -13.35 4.11
N GLY A 146 -3.42 -12.73 4.33
CA GLY A 146 -3.27 -11.70 5.35
C GLY A 146 -4.16 -10.49 5.10
N LEU A 147 -4.21 -10.01 3.86
CA LEU A 147 -5.04 -8.87 3.47
C LEU A 147 -6.53 -9.16 3.70
N THR A 148 -7.02 -10.37 3.37
CA THR A 148 -8.42 -10.75 3.63
C THR A 148 -8.72 -10.89 5.12
N ARG A 149 -7.81 -11.47 5.90
CA ARG A 149 -7.95 -11.58 7.37
C ARG A 149 -7.96 -10.20 8.02
N TRP A 150 -7.04 -9.33 7.62
CA TRP A 150 -6.96 -7.97 8.13
C TRP A 150 -8.20 -7.16 7.78
N ALA A 151 -8.66 -7.21 6.53
CA ALA A 151 -9.87 -6.49 6.11
C ALA A 151 -11.12 -6.92 6.90
N ALA A 152 -11.19 -8.19 7.32
CA ALA A 152 -12.25 -8.72 8.17
C ALA A 152 -12.05 -8.45 9.68
N SER A 153 -10.90 -7.92 10.08
CA SER A 153 -10.57 -7.67 11.48
C SER A 153 -11.14 -6.34 12.00
N PRO A 154 -11.34 -6.19 13.33
CA PRO A 154 -11.72 -4.91 13.93
C PRO A 154 -10.71 -3.78 13.66
N ASN A 155 -9.44 -4.12 13.46
CA ASN A 155 -8.37 -3.15 13.23
C ASN A 155 -8.51 -2.42 11.89
N ALA A 156 -9.24 -3.00 10.92
CA ALA A 156 -9.51 -2.37 9.64
C ALA A 156 -10.87 -1.63 9.59
N ALA A 157 -11.64 -1.63 10.69
CA ALA A 157 -13.02 -1.13 10.69
C ALA A 157 -13.16 0.37 10.35
N GLN A 158 -12.12 1.16 10.62
CA GLN A 158 -12.11 2.61 10.37
C GLN A 158 -11.48 2.98 9.01
N ILE A 159 -11.05 2.00 8.20
CA ILE A 159 -10.40 2.28 6.93
C ILE A 159 -11.39 2.90 5.94
N GLU A 160 -11.07 4.11 5.53
CA GLU A 160 -11.78 4.90 4.53
C GLU A 160 -11.02 4.94 3.20
N ARG A 161 -9.69 4.83 3.25
CA ARG A 161 -8.83 4.88 2.07
C ARG A 161 -7.84 3.72 2.10
N LEU A 162 -7.83 2.94 1.03
CA LEU A 162 -6.88 1.84 0.85
C LEU A 162 -6.21 1.95 -0.52
N SER A 163 -4.89 1.98 -0.55
CA SER A 163 -4.09 1.95 -1.78
C SER A 163 -3.15 0.76 -1.75
N LEU A 164 -3.26 -0.10 -2.76
CA LEU A 164 -2.46 -1.31 -2.93
C LEU A 164 -1.68 -1.15 -4.23
N LEU A 165 -0.40 -0.81 -4.11
CA LEU A 165 0.50 -0.58 -5.24
C LEU A 165 1.51 -1.72 -5.29
N HIS A 166 1.60 -2.40 -6.44
CA HIS A 166 2.54 -3.48 -6.67
C HIS A 166 2.56 -4.53 -5.54
N GLN A 167 1.38 -4.82 -4.96
CA GLN A 167 1.22 -5.76 -3.83
C GLN A 167 1.11 -7.23 -4.28
N ASN A 168 1.27 -7.50 -5.58
CA ASN A 168 1.19 -8.84 -6.15
C ASN A 168 -0.08 -9.64 -5.77
N ILE A 169 -1.23 -8.96 -5.65
CA ILE A 169 -2.51 -9.62 -5.34
C ILE A 169 -2.84 -10.57 -6.48
N THR A 170 -2.95 -11.85 -6.15
CA THR A 170 -3.15 -12.93 -7.13
C THR A 170 -4.62 -13.29 -7.32
N GLY A 171 -5.44 -13.12 -6.27
CA GLY A 171 -6.83 -13.54 -6.24
C GLY A 171 -7.80 -12.38 -6.43
N LEU A 172 -8.69 -12.47 -7.42
CA LEU A 172 -9.79 -11.51 -7.57
C LEU A 172 -10.76 -11.59 -6.36
N LEU A 173 -10.87 -12.76 -5.73
CA LEU A 173 -11.65 -12.96 -4.51
C LEU A 173 -11.08 -12.21 -3.30
N THR A 174 -9.77 -11.93 -3.29
CA THR A 174 -9.14 -11.11 -2.24
C THR A 174 -9.70 -9.69 -2.29
N ILE A 175 -9.74 -9.10 -3.48
CA ILE A 175 -10.32 -7.76 -3.70
C ILE A 175 -11.82 -7.76 -3.35
N SER A 176 -12.55 -8.80 -3.76
CA SER A 176 -13.97 -8.98 -3.42
C SER A 176 -14.20 -8.96 -1.90
N LYS A 177 -13.41 -9.74 -1.15
CA LYS A 177 -13.47 -9.79 0.31
C LYS A 177 -13.11 -8.45 0.95
N VAL A 178 -12.07 -7.76 0.46
CA VAL A 178 -11.72 -6.41 0.93
C VAL A 178 -12.90 -5.45 0.78
N PHE A 179 -13.54 -5.43 -0.39
CA PHE A 179 -14.70 -4.58 -0.64
C PHE A 179 -15.92 -4.92 0.22
N ALA A 180 -16.13 -6.20 0.49
CA ALA A 180 -17.23 -6.67 1.34
C ALA A 180 -17.00 -6.37 2.83
N SER A 181 -15.75 -6.48 3.31
CA SER A 181 -15.41 -6.33 4.72
C SER A 181 -15.21 -4.87 5.14
N LEU A 182 -14.64 -4.02 4.28
CA LEU A 182 -14.36 -2.63 4.62
C LEU A 182 -15.59 -1.74 4.44
N GLY A 183 -16.48 -1.75 5.44
CA GLY A 183 -17.76 -1.04 5.40
C GLY A 183 -17.67 0.49 5.22
N ARG A 184 -16.53 1.11 5.54
CA ARG A 184 -16.31 2.57 5.41
C ARG A 184 -15.42 2.97 4.23
N LEU A 185 -14.98 2.03 3.42
CA LEU A 185 -14.05 2.26 2.32
C LEU A 185 -14.65 3.22 1.28
N ALA A 186 -14.17 4.46 1.24
CA ALA A 186 -14.62 5.50 0.32
C ALA A 186 -13.70 5.63 -0.90
N LYS A 187 -12.38 5.43 -0.74
CA LYS A 187 -11.37 5.48 -1.81
C LYS A 187 -10.61 4.17 -1.85
N PHE A 188 -10.58 3.51 -3.01
CA PHE A 188 -9.73 2.37 -3.26
C PHE A 188 -8.86 2.61 -4.49
N THR A 189 -7.58 2.26 -4.37
CA THR A 189 -6.62 2.30 -5.47
C THR A 189 -5.93 0.94 -5.56
N ILE A 190 -5.90 0.36 -6.74
CA ILE A 190 -5.03 -0.77 -7.07
C ILE A 190 -4.21 -0.45 -8.31
N VAL A 191 -2.90 -0.65 -8.21
CA VAL A 191 -1.96 -0.54 -9.33
C VAL A 191 -1.10 -1.80 -9.35
N GLN A 192 -1.18 -2.62 -10.39
CA GLN A 192 -0.37 -3.82 -10.57
C GLN A 192 0.05 -3.98 -12.03
N SER A 193 1.35 -4.13 -12.26
CA SER A 193 1.96 -4.38 -13.59
C SER A 193 2.35 -5.83 -13.83
N ASP A 194 2.70 -6.55 -12.77
CA ASP A 194 3.41 -7.83 -12.88
C ASP A 194 2.49 -9.03 -12.64
N VAL A 195 1.40 -8.79 -11.89
CA VAL A 195 0.42 -9.82 -11.51
C VAL A 195 -1.00 -9.37 -11.85
N VAL A 196 -1.70 -10.21 -12.62
CA VAL A 196 -3.12 -10.04 -12.94
C VAL A 196 -3.96 -10.89 -11.98
N PRO A 197 -4.82 -10.30 -11.13
CA PRO A 197 -5.69 -11.06 -10.26
C PRO A 197 -6.60 -11.99 -11.07
N SER A 198 -6.87 -13.21 -10.59
CA SER A 198 -7.78 -14.12 -11.30
C SER A 198 -8.70 -14.87 -10.33
N LEU A 199 -9.77 -15.46 -10.88
CA LEU A 199 -10.59 -16.41 -10.14
C LEU A 199 -9.91 -17.79 -10.11
N PRO A 200 -10.06 -18.55 -9.00
CA PRO A 200 -9.72 -19.97 -8.96
C PRO A 200 -10.35 -20.70 -10.15
N LYS A 201 -9.61 -21.64 -10.75
CA LYS A 201 -10.00 -22.29 -12.01
C LYS A 201 -11.39 -22.94 -11.92
N GLU A 202 -11.71 -23.46 -10.74
CA GLU A 202 -12.95 -24.16 -10.40
C GLU A 202 -14.16 -23.21 -10.40
N MET A 203 -13.98 -21.94 -10.06
CA MET A 203 -15.06 -20.95 -9.98
C MET A 203 -15.30 -20.18 -11.28
N ARG A 204 -14.48 -20.39 -12.32
CA ARG A 204 -14.60 -19.64 -13.59
C ARG A 204 -15.92 -19.89 -14.32
N GLN A 205 -16.59 -21.01 -14.05
CA GLN A 205 -17.83 -21.40 -14.73
C GLN A 205 -19.10 -20.98 -13.98
N VAL A 206 -19.03 -20.67 -12.68
CA VAL A 206 -20.19 -20.34 -11.84
C VAL A 206 -19.86 -19.12 -10.98
N VAL A 207 -20.10 -17.93 -11.54
CA VAL A 207 -19.92 -16.65 -10.82
C VAL A 207 -21.26 -15.96 -10.68
N VAL A 208 -21.71 -15.79 -9.44
CA VAL A 208 -22.88 -14.96 -9.12
C VAL A 208 -22.45 -13.50 -9.10
N GLN A 209 -23.19 -12.65 -9.81
CA GLN A 209 -22.93 -11.21 -9.85
C GLN A 209 -23.78 -10.48 -8.80
N PRO A 210 -23.28 -9.36 -8.23
CA PRO A 210 -21.96 -8.77 -8.46
C PRO A 210 -20.84 -9.51 -7.71
N LEU A 211 -19.76 -9.88 -8.41
CA LEU A 211 -18.59 -10.53 -7.78
C LEU A 211 -17.81 -9.56 -6.88
N LEU A 212 -17.49 -8.39 -7.42
CA LEU A 212 -16.93 -7.26 -6.69
C LEU A 212 -18.10 -6.37 -6.25
N ALA A 213 -18.21 -6.10 -4.96
CA ALA A 213 -19.25 -5.22 -4.45
C ALA A 213 -18.79 -4.48 -3.20
N SER A 214 -19.00 -3.16 -3.17
CA SER A 214 -18.79 -2.33 -1.99
C SER A 214 -19.96 -1.38 -1.82
N LYS A 215 -20.50 -1.34 -0.60
CA LYS A 215 -21.64 -0.47 -0.26
C LYS A 215 -21.23 0.98 -0.08
N SER A 216 -19.96 1.29 0.17
CA SER A 216 -19.49 2.63 0.55
C SER A 216 -18.51 3.26 -0.44
N LEU A 217 -17.96 2.49 -1.38
CA LEU A 217 -16.94 2.97 -2.31
C LEU A 217 -17.44 4.09 -3.21
N GLN A 218 -16.74 5.22 -3.20
CA GLN A 218 -17.06 6.43 -3.97
C GLN A 218 -16.05 6.70 -5.08
N PHE A 219 -14.80 6.33 -4.87
CA PHE A 219 -13.71 6.47 -5.84
C PHE A 219 -12.97 5.14 -5.99
N LEU A 220 -12.82 4.69 -7.22
CA LEU A 220 -12.05 3.51 -7.59
C LEU A 220 -10.99 3.91 -8.62
N HIS A 221 -9.71 3.74 -8.28
CA HIS A 221 -8.62 3.72 -9.24
C HIS A 221 -8.22 2.27 -9.49
N TRP A 222 -8.39 1.85 -10.74
CA TRP A 222 -8.19 0.49 -11.20
C TRP A 222 -7.16 0.47 -12.33
N ASP A 223 -5.92 0.15 -11.99
CA ASP A 223 -4.83 0.02 -12.95
C ASP A 223 -4.21 -1.38 -12.85
N ILE A 224 -4.72 -2.31 -13.63
CA ILE A 224 -4.23 -3.69 -13.67
C ILE A 224 -3.81 -3.99 -15.09
N SER A 225 -2.55 -4.35 -15.28
CA SER A 225 -1.99 -4.69 -16.58
C SER A 225 -1.49 -6.13 -16.61
N PRO A 226 -1.60 -6.81 -17.76
CA PRO A 226 -0.85 -8.02 -17.98
C PRO A 226 0.66 -7.70 -17.99
N PRO A 227 1.50 -8.64 -17.51
CA PRO A 227 2.95 -8.49 -17.57
C PRO A 227 3.40 -8.28 -19.02
N LYS A 228 4.33 -7.34 -19.21
CA LYS A 228 4.91 -7.01 -20.52
C LYS A 228 5.71 -8.22 -21.02
N GLY A 229 5.16 -8.98 -21.95
CA GLY A 229 5.84 -10.16 -22.52
C GLY A 229 4.93 -11.29 -23.01
N GLY A 230 3.62 -11.23 -22.73
CA GLY A 230 2.66 -12.12 -23.38
C GLY A 230 2.24 -11.55 -24.73
N ASP A 231 2.91 -11.97 -25.82
CA ASP A 231 2.35 -11.87 -27.16
C ASP A 231 0.96 -12.51 -27.15
N THR A 232 -0.07 -11.68 -27.17
CA THR A 232 -1.41 -12.15 -27.57
C THR A 232 -1.43 -12.02 -29.07
N ASP A 233 -0.96 -13.10 -29.69
CA ASP A 233 -1.17 -13.37 -31.09
C ASP A 233 -2.65 -13.12 -31.44
N ASN A 234 -2.85 -12.52 -32.61
CA ASN A 234 -4.12 -12.05 -33.15
C ASN A 234 -4.98 -13.25 -33.63
N SER A 235 -5.13 -14.27 -32.79
CA SER A 235 -5.80 -15.52 -33.16
C SER A 235 -7.03 -15.79 -32.30
N VAL A 236 -8.18 -15.64 -32.98
CA VAL A 236 -9.44 -16.35 -32.73
C VAL A 236 -10.20 -15.97 -31.46
N VAL A 237 -11.47 -15.60 -31.67
CA VAL A 237 -12.53 -15.37 -30.68
C VAL A 237 -12.91 -16.71 -30.02
N GLU A 238 -11.99 -17.31 -29.27
CA GLU A 238 -12.41 -18.16 -28.16
C GLU A 238 -12.89 -17.24 -27.04
N ARG A 239 -13.95 -17.61 -26.30
CA ARG A 239 -14.35 -16.89 -25.08
C ARG A 239 -13.22 -17.04 -24.06
N GLY A 240 -12.21 -16.18 -24.16
CA GLY A 240 -11.08 -16.14 -23.27
C GLY A 240 -11.56 -16.02 -21.82
N PRO A 241 -10.73 -16.44 -20.84
CA PRO A 241 -11.09 -16.35 -19.44
C PRO A 241 -11.48 -14.91 -19.09
N THR A 242 -12.61 -14.76 -18.38
CA THR A 242 -13.13 -13.46 -17.96
C THR A 242 -12.05 -12.66 -17.25
N THR A 243 -11.68 -11.49 -17.81
CA THR A 243 -10.60 -10.66 -17.27
C THR A 243 -11.06 -9.93 -15.99
N PRO A 244 -10.13 -9.40 -15.18
CA PRO A 244 -10.50 -8.57 -14.03
C PRO A 244 -11.36 -7.37 -14.41
N ASN A 245 -11.08 -6.75 -15.56
CA ASN A 245 -11.85 -5.63 -16.09
C ASN A 245 -13.27 -6.07 -16.47
N MET A 246 -13.45 -7.25 -17.08
CA MET A 246 -14.78 -7.80 -17.36
C MET A 246 -15.56 -8.05 -16.06
N HIS A 247 -14.94 -8.64 -15.05
CA HIS A 247 -15.59 -8.86 -13.76
C HIS A 247 -16.00 -7.55 -13.08
N LEU A 248 -15.14 -6.54 -13.10
CA LEU A 248 -15.46 -5.21 -12.58
C LEU A 248 -16.61 -4.56 -13.35
N ALA A 249 -16.59 -4.61 -14.69
CA ALA A 249 -17.66 -4.07 -15.53
C ALA A 249 -19.01 -4.74 -15.26
N LEU A 250 -19.01 -6.08 -15.14
CA LEU A 250 -20.21 -6.85 -14.77
C LEU A 250 -20.71 -6.46 -13.39
N SER A 251 -19.82 -6.35 -12.40
CA SER A 251 -20.17 -5.92 -11.05
C SER A 251 -20.81 -4.55 -10.99
N VAL A 252 -20.26 -3.56 -11.71
CA VAL A 252 -20.85 -2.21 -11.77
C VAL A 252 -22.22 -2.26 -12.47
N SER A 253 -22.35 -3.03 -13.55
CA SER A 253 -23.61 -3.19 -14.29
C SER A 253 -24.70 -3.85 -13.43
N HIS A 254 -24.34 -4.80 -12.58
CA HIS A 254 -25.24 -5.48 -11.63
C HIS A 254 -25.39 -4.74 -10.28
N GLY A 255 -24.98 -3.47 -10.20
CA GLY A 255 -25.23 -2.63 -9.03
C GLY A 255 -24.36 -2.94 -7.81
N GLY A 256 -23.21 -3.60 -7.99
CA GLY A 256 -22.26 -3.91 -6.91
C GLY A 256 -21.66 -2.68 -6.22
N PHE A 257 -21.75 -1.49 -6.84
CA PHE A 257 -21.19 -0.25 -6.31
C PHE A 257 -22.22 0.90 -6.31
N PRO A 258 -23.20 0.88 -5.40
CA PRO A 258 -24.29 1.86 -5.38
C PRO A 258 -23.85 3.32 -5.18
N HIS A 259 -22.69 3.56 -4.55
CA HIS A 259 -22.17 4.91 -4.25
C HIS A 259 -20.97 5.33 -5.11
N LEU A 260 -20.58 4.53 -6.10
CA LEU A 260 -19.40 4.82 -6.92
C LEU A 260 -19.66 6.02 -7.83
N ARG A 261 -18.89 7.09 -7.63
CA ARG A 261 -19.00 8.36 -8.37
C ARG A 261 -17.91 8.53 -9.41
N ARG A 262 -16.72 7.96 -9.15
CA ARG A 262 -15.52 8.12 -9.99
C ARG A 262 -14.81 6.78 -10.15
N LEU A 263 -14.58 6.39 -11.40
CA LEU A 263 -13.79 5.23 -11.81
C LEU A 263 -12.66 5.75 -12.71
N ARG A 264 -11.42 5.60 -12.26
CA ARG A 264 -10.23 5.86 -13.07
C ARG A 264 -9.64 4.52 -13.48
N ALA A 265 -9.63 4.25 -14.78
CA ALA A 265 -9.04 3.04 -15.34
C ALA A 265 -8.13 3.42 -16.52
N PRO A 266 -6.88 3.85 -16.26
CA PRO A 266 -6.00 4.37 -17.30
C PRO A 266 -5.59 3.27 -18.30
N ARG A 267 -5.52 2.01 -17.87
CA ARG A 267 -5.18 0.85 -18.70
C ARG A 267 -6.38 -0.08 -18.95
N ASP A 268 -7.52 0.50 -19.33
CA ASP A 268 -8.71 -0.24 -19.74
C ASP A 268 -8.55 -0.88 -21.12
N THR A 269 -7.67 -1.88 -21.22
CA THR A 269 -7.17 -2.41 -22.50
C THR A 269 -7.56 -3.87 -22.76
N SER A 270 -7.99 -4.62 -21.75
CA SER A 270 -8.29 -6.05 -21.89
C SER A 270 -9.59 -6.46 -21.17
N PRO A 271 -10.72 -6.55 -21.89
CA PRO A 271 -10.93 -6.06 -23.26
C PRO A 271 -10.98 -4.52 -23.31
N LEU A 272 -10.62 -3.95 -24.47
CA LEU A 272 -10.46 -2.51 -24.66
C LEU A 272 -11.76 -1.75 -24.36
N GLY A 273 -11.66 -0.74 -23.49
CA GLY A 273 -12.75 0.19 -23.19
C GLY A 273 -13.94 -0.40 -22.42
N ILE A 274 -13.82 -1.61 -21.86
CA ILE A 274 -14.95 -2.27 -21.20
C ILE A 274 -15.40 -1.54 -19.94
N LEU A 275 -14.47 -0.98 -19.17
CA LEU A 275 -14.79 -0.20 -17.99
C LEU A 275 -15.40 1.15 -18.40
N GLN A 276 -14.83 1.81 -19.41
CA GLN A 276 -15.37 3.06 -19.97
C GLN A 276 -16.81 2.91 -20.51
N SER A 277 -17.16 1.72 -21.00
CA SER A 277 -18.50 1.44 -21.53
C SER A 277 -19.60 1.42 -20.46
N VAL A 278 -19.26 1.34 -19.18
CA VAL A 278 -20.25 1.21 -18.10
C VAL A 278 -20.88 2.58 -17.78
N ARG A 279 -22.14 2.76 -18.23
CA ARG A 279 -22.90 4.03 -18.29
C ARG A 279 -23.25 4.71 -16.95
N ARG A 280 -22.76 4.24 -15.79
CA ARG A 280 -23.16 4.79 -14.47
C ARG A 280 -22.12 5.71 -13.82
N VAL A 281 -20.90 5.77 -14.35
CA VAL A 281 -19.79 6.50 -13.68
C VAL A 281 -19.32 7.66 -14.55
N SER A 282 -19.16 8.84 -13.95
CA SER A 282 -18.59 10.00 -14.67
C SER A 282 -17.09 9.77 -14.89
N PHE A 283 -16.70 9.40 -16.10
CA PHE A 283 -15.30 9.39 -16.54
C PHE A 283 -14.87 10.85 -16.78
N LYS A 284 -14.12 11.45 -15.85
CA LYS A 284 -13.47 12.74 -16.07
C LYS A 284 -12.00 12.49 -16.40
N SER A 285 -11.56 12.89 -17.59
CA SER A 285 -10.17 13.20 -17.89
C SER A 285 -9.92 14.65 -17.47
N LEU A 286 -9.14 14.86 -16.41
CA LEU A 286 -8.69 16.17 -15.94
C LEU A 286 -7.26 16.03 -15.38
N PRO A 287 -6.47 17.12 -15.32
CA PRO A 287 -5.02 17.09 -15.39
C PRO A 287 -4.36 16.52 -14.12
N ALA A 288 -3.04 16.28 -14.22
CA ALA A 288 -2.17 15.70 -13.20
C ALA A 288 -2.54 16.15 -11.78
N ILE A 289 -2.73 15.16 -10.92
CA ILE A 289 -3.22 15.32 -9.55
C ILE A 289 -2.08 15.91 -8.70
N GLU A 290 -2.38 17.01 -7.98
CA GLU A 290 -1.76 17.34 -6.69
C GLU A 290 -2.10 16.23 -5.67
N GLU A 291 -1.55 15.04 -5.89
CA GLU A 291 -1.20 14.14 -4.81
C GLU A 291 0.18 14.64 -4.41
N VAL A 292 0.51 14.62 -3.12
CA VAL A 292 1.91 14.72 -2.72
C VAL A 292 2.56 13.46 -3.31
N GLU A 293 3.00 13.57 -4.56
CA GLU A 293 3.86 12.64 -5.27
C GLU A 293 5.16 12.62 -4.50
N LEU A 294 5.21 11.79 -3.48
CA LEU A 294 6.47 11.25 -3.02
C LEU A 294 6.83 10.11 -3.96
N PHE A 295 7.32 10.50 -5.14
CA PHE A 295 8.19 9.64 -5.92
C PHE A 295 9.49 9.47 -5.11
N VAL A 296 9.61 8.34 -4.42
CA VAL A 296 10.90 7.84 -3.94
C VAL A 296 11.05 6.41 -4.47
N CYS A 297 11.49 6.29 -5.72
CA CYS A 297 12.54 5.36 -6.13
C CYS A 297 12.88 5.63 -7.59
N GLY A 298 13.99 6.32 -7.82
CA GLY A 298 14.62 6.35 -9.14
C GLY A 298 15.27 4.99 -9.38
N SER A 299 14.87 4.32 -10.45
CA SER A 299 15.61 3.18 -11.00
C SER A 299 17.02 3.68 -11.34
N SER A 300 18.03 3.26 -10.58
CA SER A 300 19.40 3.32 -11.05
C SER A 300 19.59 2.17 -12.04
N GLU A 301 19.43 2.47 -13.32
CA GLU A 301 20.00 1.63 -14.37
C GLU A 301 21.51 1.64 -14.18
N SER A 302 22.05 0.53 -13.69
CA SER A 302 23.47 0.25 -13.75
C SER A 302 23.84 -0.01 -15.21
N SER A 303 24.25 1.05 -15.88
CA SER A 303 25.14 0.93 -17.02
C SER A 303 26.41 0.24 -16.53
N LYS A 304 26.65 -0.98 -17.01
CA LYS A 304 27.97 -1.61 -17.01
C LYS A 304 28.21 -2.19 -18.39
N ASP A 305 29.10 -1.48 -19.09
CA ASP A 305 30.14 -1.92 -20.03
C ASP A 305 29.96 -3.27 -20.76
#